data_AF-A0A0F9AM18-F1
#
_entry.id   AF-A0A0F9AM18-F1
#
_cell.length_a   1.000
_cell.length_b   1.000
_cell.length_c   1.000
_cell.angle_alpha   90.00
_cell.angle_beta   90.00
_cell.angle_gamma   90.00
#
_symmetry.space_group_name_H-M   'P 1'
#
loop_
_entity.id
_entity.type
_entity.pdbx_description
1 polymer ?
#
loop_
_entity_poly.entity_id
_entity_poly.type
_entity_poly.pdbx_seq_one_letter_code
_entity_poly.pdbx_strand_id
1 'polypeptide(L)'
;QSMLHDKMDELIGITPLTIKVIIDEEDEGFGTIIKSERTERVLSIKREYEFLGGQIRFKTALINNTRNTLTNFKISFDIPDALKWVMHEPKYERRGDSILISKLGVGEKKAVSLYLEPINCMNSPINATVSFFDAKDRPQAVPMEPKMISITCPIFFTESEANLARVKSLQRKLNHRDRKIFPIVNPEKAPLIYSSVLSVFGKYDIRLVFKEFSEKDKFCEAWFYMVLWGNKSEKE
;
A
#
# COMPACT_ATOMS: atom_id res chain seq x y z
N GLN A 1 -11.50 -23.53 13.18
CA GLN A 1 -10.73 -22.30 12.87
C GLN A 1 -10.34 -22.18 11.38
N SER A 2 -10.36 -23.22 10.54
CA SER A 2 -9.99 -23.10 9.11
C SER A 2 -11.10 -22.51 8.22
N MET A 3 -12.39 -22.71 8.54
CA MET A 3 -13.51 -22.26 7.69
C MET A 3 -13.73 -20.74 7.61
N LEU A 4 -13.04 -19.93 8.43
CA LEU A 4 -13.20 -18.47 8.46
C LEU A 4 -12.24 -17.76 7.49
N HIS A 5 -11.11 -18.38 7.16
CA HIS A 5 -10.22 -17.89 6.10
C HIS A 5 -10.76 -18.20 4.71
N ASP A 6 -11.33 -19.38 4.51
CA ASP A 6 -11.86 -19.79 3.20
C ASP A 6 -13.07 -18.94 2.78
N LYS A 7 -13.86 -18.44 3.75
CA LYS A 7 -15.00 -17.53 3.49
C LYS A 7 -14.60 -16.09 3.16
N MET A 8 -13.37 -15.67 3.51
CA MET A 8 -12.87 -14.34 3.13
C MET A 8 -12.37 -14.32 1.69
N ASP A 9 -11.85 -15.45 1.18
CA ASP A 9 -11.32 -15.55 -0.18
C ASP A 9 -12.42 -15.53 -1.28
N GLU A 10 -13.65 -15.93 -0.95
CA GLU A 10 -14.81 -15.86 -1.88
C GLU A 10 -15.38 -14.44 -2.06
N LEU A 11 -15.20 -13.55 -1.07
CA LEU A 11 -15.76 -12.18 -1.09
C LEU A 11 -14.96 -11.19 -1.94
N ILE A 12 -13.76 -11.56 -2.43
CA ILE A 12 -12.79 -10.64 -3.04
C ILE A 12 -12.79 -10.65 -4.58
N GLY A 13 -13.75 -11.30 -5.24
CA GLY A 13 -14.00 -11.13 -6.69
C GLY A 13 -12.75 -11.29 -7.58
N ILE A 14 -11.90 -12.27 -7.29
CA ILE A 14 -10.61 -12.44 -7.97
C ILE A 14 -10.84 -13.14 -9.32
N THR A 15 -10.64 -12.42 -10.41
CA THR A 15 -10.44 -13.02 -11.75
C THR A 15 -8.94 -13.14 -12.03
N PRO A 16 -8.40 -14.36 -12.21
CA PRO A 16 -6.98 -14.56 -12.48
C PRO A 16 -6.65 -14.25 -13.94
N LEU A 17 -5.60 -13.44 -14.18
CA LEU A 17 -4.97 -13.27 -15.49
C LEU A 17 -3.58 -13.93 -15.51
N THR A 18 -3.28 -14.62 -16.61
CA THR A 18 -2.24 -15.66 -16.70
C THR A 18 -1.33 -15.42 -17.92
N ILE A 19 -0.06 -15.10 -17.72
CA ILE A 19 1.03 -15.11 -18.73
C ILE A 19 1.78 -16.46 -18.77
N LYS A 20 2.06 -16.96 -19.98
CA LYS A 20 2.80 -18.22 -20.23
C LYS A 20 4.31 -17.97 -20.35
N VAL A 21 5.13 -18.89 -19.83
CA VAL A 21 6.55 -19.05 -20.16
C VAL A 21 6.70 -20.43 -20.79
N ILE A 22 7.35 -20.50 -21.94
CA ILE A 22 7.59 -21.73 -22.70
C ILE A 22 8.98 -22.26 -22.30
N ILE A 23 9.07 -23.57 -22.02
CA ILE A 23 10.33 -24.31 -21.97
C ILE A 23 10.15 -25.42 -22.99
N ASP A 24 10.92 -25.38 -24.07
CA ASP A 24 10.90 -26.40 -25.11
C ASP A 24 11.62 -27.66 -24.60
N GLU A 25 10.93 -28.79 -24.61
CA GLU A 25 11.55 -30.11 -24.68
C GLU A 25 11.64 -30.47 -26.16
N GLU A 26 12.85 -30.70 -26.66
CA GLU A 26 13.07 -31.13 -28.04
C GLU A 26 12.42 -32.49 -28.28
N ASP A 27 11.54 -32.56 -29.29
CA ASP A 27 11.25 -33.79 -30.02
C ASP A 27 11.06 -33.44 -31.51
N GLU A 28 11.70 -34.23 -32.36
CA GLU A 28 11.76 -34.07 -33.81
C GLU A 28 10.36 -34.22 -34.46
N GLY A 29 9.95 -33.24 -35.27
CA GLY A 29 8.77 -33.40 -36.14
C GLY A 29 8.18 -32.08 -36.65
N PHE A 30 8.42 -31.77 -37.93
CA PHE A 30 7.72 -30.70 -38.63
C PHE A 30 6.21 -30.98 -38.70
N GLY A 31 5.39 -30.08 -38.16
CA GLY A 31 3.94 -30.13 -38.30
C GLY A 31 3.24 -28.93 -37.65
N THR A 32 3.02 -27.87 -38.43
CA THR A 32 2.21 -26.70 -38.05
C THR A 32 0.78 -27.10 -37.72
N ILE A 33 0.46 -27.25 -36.44
CA ILE A 33 -0.89 -27.09 -35.85
C ILE A 33 -0.69 -26.48 -34.47
N ILE A 34 -0.85 -25.16 -34.34
CA ILE A 34 -0.85 -24.47 -33.04
C ILE A 34 -2.17 -24.83 -32.33
N LYS A 35 -2.21 -26.01 -31.72
CA LYS A 35 -3.13 -26.32 -30.61
C LYS A 35 -2.55 -25.64 -29.38
N SER A 36 -3.25 -24.66 -28.82
CA SER A 36 -2.84 -24.00 -27.58
C SER A 36 -3.06 -24.94 -26.39
N GLU A 37 -2.13 -25.86 -26.18
CA GLU A 37 -2.11 -26.72 -25.01
C GLU A 37 -1.79 -25.85 -23.77
N ARG A 38 -2.51 -26.12 -22.66
CA ARG A 38 -2.33 -25.42 -21.39
C ARG A 38 -1.11 -26.00 -20.69
N THR A 39 0.06 -25.41 -20.90
CA THR A 39 1.27 -25.76 -20.14
C THR A 39 1.10 -25.33 -18.68
N GLU A 40 1.15 -26.29 -17.75
CA GLU A 40 1.04 -26.04 -16.31
C GLU A 40 2.26 -25.25 -15.81
N ARG A 41 2.02 -24.14 -15.10
CA ARG A 41 3.09 -23.30 -14.55
C ARG A 41 3.79 -24.02 -13.39
N VAL A 42 5.05 -24.38 -13.58
CA VAL A 42 5.94 -25.06 -12.60
C VAL A 42 5.93 -24.36 -11.22
N LEU A 43 6.11 -23.03 -11.22
CA LEU A 43 6.11 -22.21 -10.02
C LEU A 43 5.12 -21.05 -10.19
N SER A 44 4.20 -20.90 -9.24
CA SER A 44 3.29 -19.76 -9.18
C SER A 44 3.80 -18.74 -8.17
N ILE A 45 4.00 -17.49 -8.62
CA ILE A 45 4.38 -16.36 -7.76
C ILE A 45 3.16 -15.46 -7.60
N LYS A 46 2.65 -15.31 -6.38
CA LYS A 46 1.58 -14.37 -6.03
C LYS A 46 2.18 -13.20 -5.25
N ARG A 47 1.67 -11.99 -5.48
CA ARG A 47 2.16 -10.78 -4.82
C ARG A 47 1.04 -9.81 -4.52
N GLU A 48 1.07 -9.23 -3.33
CA GLU A 48 0.17 -8.16 -2.92
C GLU A 48 0.86 -7.21 -1.96
N TYR A 49 0.32 -6.00 -1.80
CA TYR A 49 0.81 -5.06 -0.80
C TYR A 49 -0.33 -4.46 0.02
N GLU A 50 0.00 -4.06 1.24
CA GLU A 50 -0.89 -3.32 2.13
C GLU A 50 -0.11 -2.22 2.86
N PHE A 51 -0.82 -1.17 3.29
CA PHE A 51 -0.24 -0.11 4.11
C PHE A 51 -0.49 -0.40 5.58
N LEU A 52 0.56 -0.41 6.40
CA LEU A 52 0.50 -0.68 7.83
C LEU A 52 1.39 0.33 8.58
N GLY A 53 0.78 1.22 9.37
CA GLY A 53 1.52 2.13 10.25
C GLY A 53 2.51 3.05 9.52
N GLY A 54 2.17 3.53 8.32
CA GLY A 54 3.06 4.36 7.50
C GLY A 54 4.11 3.59 6.69
N GLN A 55 4.20 2.27 6.86
CA GLN A 55 5.04 1.38 6.06
C GLN A 55 4.20 0.62 5.03
N ILE A 56 4.90 0.07 4.04
CA ILE A 56 4.34 -0.78 3.01
C ILE A 56 4.76 -2.20 3.32
N ARG A 57 3.77 -3.07 3.57
CA ARG A 57 4.02 -4.50 3.69
C ARG A 57 3.80 -5.15 2.33
N PHE A 58 4.90 -5.52 1.67
CA PHE A 58 4.89 -6.20 0.38
C PHE A 58 4.98 -7.71 0.58
N LYS A 59 3.91 -8.44 0.29
CA LYS A 59 3.83 -9.89 0.49
C LYS A 59 4.01 -10.61 -0.84
N THR A 60 5.02 -11.48 -0.89
CA THR A 60 5.29 -12.39 -2.01
C THR A 60 5.08 -13.83 -1.54
N ALA A 61 4.32 -14.62 -2.29
CA ALA A 61 4.08 -16.04 -2.02
C ALA A 61 4.51 -16.90 -3.21
N LEU A 62 5.29 -17.93 -2.93
CA LEU A 62 5.72 -18.95 -3.86
C LEU A 62 4.87 -20.20 -3.64
N ILE A 63 4.34 -20.77 -4.72
CA ILE A 63 3.54 -21.99 -4.71
C ILE A 63 4.16 -22.95 -5.72
N ASN A 64 4.59 -24.12 -5.23
CA ASN A 64 5.11 -25.17 -6.08
C ASN A 64 3.94 -26.00 -6.63
N ASN A 65 3.67 -25.89 -7.93
CA ASN A 65 2.62 -26.69 -8.58
C ASN A 65 3.18 -27.96 -9.23
N THR A 66 4.47 -28.23 -9.10
CA THR A 66 5.07 -29.47 -9.62
C THR A 66 4.80 -30.64 -8.69
N ARG A 67 5.05 -31.84 -9.21
CA ARG A 67 5.02 -33.09 -8.42
C ARG A 67 6.32 -33.37 -7.67
N ASN A 68 7.31 -32.47 -7.75
CA ASN A 68 8.63 -32.66 -7.14
C ASN A 68 8.94 -31.55 -6.14
N THR A 69 9.89 -31.81 -5.23
CA THR A 69 10.40 -30.76 -4.32
C THR A 69 11.37 -29.87 -5.07
N LEU A 70 11.25 -28.57 -4.87
CA LEU A 70 12.17 -27.56 -5.41
C LEU A 70 13.08 -27.07 -4.28
N THR A 71 14.34 -26.76 -4.58
CA THR A 71 15.36 -26.45 -3.56
C THR A 71 16.11 -25.16 -3.86
N ASN A 72 16.82 -24.64 -2.84
CA ASN A 72 17.74 -23.51 -2.94
C ASN A 72 17.10 -22.26 -3.58
N PHE A 73 15.93 -21.87 -3.09
CA PHE A 73 15.27 -20.67 -3.57
C PHE A 73 16.01 -19.43 -3.11
N LYS A 74 16.20 -18.50 -4.04
CA LYS A 74 16.63 -17.14 -3.81
C LYS A 74 15.63 -16.21 -4.49
N ILE A 75 14.97 -15.38 -3.69
CA ILE A 75 14.11 -14.29 -4.18
C ILE A 75 14.95 -13.03 -4.16
N SER A 76 15.36 -12.53 -5.32
CA SER A 76 16.08 -11.27 -5.47
C SER A 76 15.10 -10.17 -5.81
N PHE A 77 14.86 -9.27 -4.87
CA PHE A 77 13.96 -8.13 -5.07
C PHE A 77 14.72 -6.99 -5.74
N ASP A 78 14.05 -6.34 -6.70
CA ASP A 78 14.48 -5.09 -7.28
C ASP A 78 13.58 -4.00 -6.67
N ILE A 79 14.10 -3.36 -5.62
CA ILE A 79 13.39 -2.39 -4.82
C ILE A 79 13.81 -0.99 -5.28
N PRO A 80 12.87 -0.15 -5.75
CA PRO A 80 13.16 1.21 -6.17
C PRO A 80 13.81 2.05 -5.06
N ASP A 81 14.71 2.96 -5.42
CA ASP A 81 15.45 3.82 -4.47
C ASP A 81 14.56 4.67 -3.55
N ALA A 82 13.30 4.91 -3.93
CA ALA A 82 12.34 5.61 -3.09
C ALA A 82 11.72 4.75 -1.99
N LEU A 83 12.09 3.47 -1.91
CA LEU A 83 11.64 2.52 -0.90
C LEU A 83 12.86 1.97 -0.18
N LYS A 84 12.83 2.06 1.15
CA LYS A 84 13.86 1.49 2.00
C LYS A 84 13.37 0.18 2.60
N TRP A 85 14.10 -0.91 2.37
CA TRP A 85 13.79 -2.18 3.02
C TRP A 85 14.24 -2.20 4.48
N VAL A 86 13.27 -2.11 5.41
CA VAL A 86 13.48 -2.07 6.86
C VAL A 86 13.65 -3.46 7.46
N MET A 87 12.70 -4.36 7.22
CA MET A 87 12.72 -5.71 7.77
C MET A 87 11.89 -6.68 6.91
N HIS A 88 11.94 -7.98 7.22
CA HIS A 88 11.11 -8.99 6.57
C HIS A 88 10.65 -10.07 7.55
N GLU A 89 9.54 -10.72 7.20
CA GLU A 89 8.98 -11.84 7.93
C GLU A 89 8.52 -12.96 6.99
N PRO A 90 8.69 -14.24 7.37
CA PRO A 90 9.42 -14.71 8.55
C PRO A 90 10.93 -14.48 8.41
N LYS A 91 11.70 -14.69 9.50
CA LYS A 91 13.15 -14.42 9.56
C LYS A 91 14.01 -15.41 8.74
N TYR A 92 13.80 -15.44 7.43
CA TYR A 92 14.66 -16.14 6.50
C TYR A 92 16.03 -15.45 6.37
N GLU A 93 17.04 -16.20 5.91
CA GLU A 93 18.37 -15.64 5.67
C GLU A 93 18.31 -14.57 4.56
N ARG A 94 18.85 -13.39 4.86
CA ARG A 94 18.92 -12.25 3.93
C ARG A 94 20.37 -12.05 3.47
N ARG A 95 20.56 -11.83 2.18
CA ARG A 95 21.84 -11.43 1.57
C ARG A 95 21.61 -10.27 0.61
N GLY A 96 21.98 -9.05 1.02
CA GLY A 96 21.64 -7.83 0.28
C GLY A 96 20.12 -7.72 0.12
N ASP A 97 19.67 -7.56 -1.12
CA ASP A 97 18.24 -7.49 -1.47
C ASP A 97 17.64 -8.85 -1.84
N SER A 98 18.23 -9.93 -1.35
CA SER A 98 17.75 -11.29 -1.59
C SER A 98 17.36 -12.02 -0.30
N ILE A 99 16.29 -12.82 -0.38
CA ILE A 99 15.86 -13.77 0.65
C ILE A 99 16.11 -15.20 0.18
N LEU A 100 16.68 -16.03 1.06
CA LEU A 100 16.93 -17.45 0.82
C LEU A 100 15.89 -18.33 1.50
N ILE A 101 15.34 -19.29 0.76
CA ILE A 101 14.39 -20.29 1.26
C ILE A 101 14.92 -21.67 0.84
N SER A 102 15.18 -22.54 1.82
CA SER A 102 15.92 -23.78 1.57
C SER A 102 15.21 -24.76 0.63
N LYS A 103 13.90 -24.92 0.79
CA LYS A 103 13.08 -25.85 -0.01
C LYS A 103 11.62 -25.45 -0.06
N LEU A 104 10.93 -25.90 -1.10
CA LEU A 104 9.48 -25.81 -1.27
C LEU A 104 8.96 -27.18 -1.73
N GLY A 105 8.22 -27.87 -0.86
CA GLY A 105 7.63 -29.18 -1.11
C GLY A 105 6.50 -29.15 -2.14
N VAL A 106 5.99 -30.33 -2.49
CA VAL A 106 4.91 -30.51 -3.46
C VAL A 106 3.64 -29.83 -2.98
N GLY A 107 3.08 -28.91 -3.78
CA GLY A 107 1.91 -28.11 -3.39
C GLY A 107 2.15 -27.12 -2.25
N GLU A 108 3.38 -27.03 -1.73
CA GLU A 108 3.69 -26.17 -0.60
C GLU A 108 3.65 -24.69 -1.02
N LYS A 109 3.10 -23.87 -0.13
CA LYS A 109 3.09 -22.41 -0.25
C LYS A 109 3.96 -21.80 0.84
N LYS A 110 4.96 -21.02 0.45
CA LYS A 110 5.74 -20.18 1.37
C LYS A 110 5.56 -18.71 1.00
N ALA A 111 5.47 -17.87 2.02
CA ALA A 111 5.32 -16.43 1.83
C ALA A 111 6.38 -15.66 2.60
N VAL A 112 6.79 -14.54 2.02
CA VAL A 112 7.68 -13.54 2.61
C VAL A 112 6.95 -12.21 2.56
N SER A 113 6.97 -11.49 3.67
CA SER A 113 6.49 -10.11 3.78
C SER A 113 7.70 -9.21 3.98
N LEU A 114 7.91 -8.28 3.05
CA LEU A 114 8.87 -7.20 3.22
C LEU A 114 8.17 -6.01 3.83
N TYR A 115 8.82 -5.36 4.78
CA TYR A 115 8.39 -4.08 5.35
C TYR A 115 9.27 -2.99 4.76
N LEU A 116 8.66 -2.14 3.94
CA LEU A 116 9.31 -1.10 3.17
C LEU A 116 8.85 0.26 3.69
N GLU A 117 9.80 1.17 3.87
CA GLU A 117 9.54 2.55 4.27
C GLU A 117 9.65 3.46 3.05
N PRO A 118 8.61 4.25 2.73
CA PRO A 118 8.67 5.19 1.63
C PRO A 118 9.55 6.40 1.98
N ILE A 119 10.56 6.66 1.15
CA ILE A 119 11.41 7.85 1.23
C ILE A 119 10.74 9.02 0.51
N ASN A 120 10.13 8.76 -0.66
CA ASN A 120 9.48 9.77 -1.50
C ASN A 120 8.12 9.30 -2.05
N CYS A 121 7.28 10.27 -2.41
CA CYS A 121 5.99 10.07 -3.06
C CYS A 121 6.20 9.62 -4.51
N MET A 122 5.76 8.43 -4.89
CA MET A 122 5.79 8.00 -6.29
C MET A 122 4.98 6.74 -6.58
N ASN A 123 4.74 6.50 -7.86
CA ASN A 123 4.29 5.21 -8.36
C ASN A 123 5.51 4.44 -8.84
N SER A 124 5.84 3.34 -8.17
CA SER A 124 7.00 2.51 -8.54
C SER A 124 6.65 1.04 -8.62
N PRO A 125 7.20 0.32 -9.62
CA PRO A 125 7.11 -1.12 -9.67
C PRO A 125 8.03 -1.74 -8.62
N ILE A 126 7.54 -2.74 -7.88
CA ILE A 126 8.43 -3.71 -7.21
C ILE A 126 8.46 -4.97 -8.05
N ASN A 127 9.67 -5.40 -8.39
CA ASN A 127 9.94 -6.60 -9.15
C ASN A 127 10.76 -7.58 -8.30
N ALA A 128 10.82 -8.83 -8.75
CA ALA A 128 11.70 -9.81 -8.15
C ALA A 128 12.07 -10.87 -9.19
N THR A 129 13.21 -11.52 -9.02
CA THR A 129 13.54 -12.74 -9.74
C THR A 129 13.67 -13.87 -8.74
N VAL A 130 12.97 -14.97 -8.98
CA VAL A 130 13.03 -16.17 -8.14
C VAL A 130 13.89 -17.20 -8.85
N SER A 131 15.09 -17.46 -8.31
CA SER A 131 15.96 -18.54 -8.77
C SER A 131 15.89 -19.73 -7.84
N PHE A 132 15.90 -20.94 -8.38
CA PHE A 132 15.82 -22.20 -7.62
C PHE A 132 16.42 -23.37 -8.42
N PHE A 133 16.54 -24.52 -7.80
CA PHE A 133 16.92 -25.77 -8.45
C PHE A 133 15.72 -26.69 -8.60
N ASP A 134 15.55 -27.26 -9.79
CA ASP A 134 14.55 -28.30 -10.04
C ASP A 134 15.00 -29.66 -9.46
N ALA A 135 14.15 -30.67 -9.58
CA ALA A 135 14.45 -32.00 -9.05
C ALA A 135 15.57 -32.75 -9.79
N LYS A 136 16.06 -32.20 -10.91
CA LYS A 136 17.21 -32.70 -11.67
C LYS A 136 18.46 -31.86 -11.39
N ASP A 137 18.45 -31.04 -10.32
CA ASP A 137 19.50 -30.08 -9.97
C ASP A 137 19.85 -29.09 -11.10
N ARG A 138 18.87 -28.78 -11.97
CA ARG A 138 19.04 -27.74 -12.99
C ARG A 138 18.61 -26.39 -12.43
N PRO A 139 19.44 -25.34 -12.56
CA PRO A 139 19.07 -24.01 -12.12
C PRO A 139 17.95 -23.46 -12.99
N GLN A 140 16.97 -22.84 -12.35
CA GLN A 140 15.83 -22.17 -12.96
C GLN A 140 15.74 -20.75 -12.42
N ALA A 141 15.27 -19.82 -13.25
CA ALA A 141 15.01 -18.45 -12.86
C ALA A 141 13.68 -17.99 -13.45
N VAL A 142 12.76 -17.57 -12.58
CA VAL A 142 11.44 -17.08 -12.98
C VAL A 142 11.32 -15.63 -12.55
N PRO A 143 11.18 -14.68 -13.49
CA PRO A 143 10.89 -13.30 -13.13
C PRO A 143 9.48 -13.19 -12.58
N MET A 144 9.35 -12.48 -11.47
CA MET A 144 8.06 -12.02 -10.99
C MET A 144 7.66 -10.81 -11.83
N GLU A 145 6.47 -10.86 -12.41
CA GLU A 145 5.91 -9.67 -13.05
C GLU A 145 5.90 -8.49 -12.04
N PRO A 146 6.03 -7.25 -12.51
CA PRO A 146 5.98 -6.08 -11.63
C PRO A 146 4.65 -5.96 -10.86
N LYS A 147 4.71 -5.50 -9.60
CA LYS A 147 3.52 -4.95 -8.91
C LYS A 147 3.74 -3.45 -8.74
N MET A 148 2.85 -2.66 -9.34
CA MET A 148 2.85 -1.22 -9.14
C MET A 148 2.38 -0.91 -7.73
N ILE A 149 3.24 -0.25 -6.97
CA ILE A 149 2.90 0.32 -5.68
C ILE A 149 2.71 1.81 -5.91
N SER A 150 1.50 2.27 -5.66
CA SER A 150 1.20 3.69 -5.68
C SER A 150 1.42 4.25 -4.28
N ILE A 151 2.60 4.78 -4.04
CA ILE A 151 2.89 5.58 -2.86
C ILE A 151 2.35 6.96 -3.16
N THR A 152 1.03 7.07 -3.04
CA THR A 152 0.42 8.39 -2.96
C THR A 152 0.90 8.93 -1.62
N CYS A 153 1.90 9.81 -1.63
CA CYS A 153 2.03 10.66 -0.47
C CYS A 153 0.69 11.32 -0.31
N PRO A 154 0.11 11.21 0.88
CA PRO A 154 -0.96 12.10 1.17
C PRO A 154 -0.44 13.53 0.86
N ILE A 155 -1.22 14.40 0.21
CA ILE A 155 -1.21 15.84 0.56
C ILE A 155 -1.77 16.00 2.00
N PHE A 156 -1.44 15.07 2.89
CA PHE A 156 -1.98 14.95 4.23
C PHE A 156 -0.79 15.10 5.15
N PHE A 157 -0.63 16.35 5.55
CA PHE A 157 -0.59 16.70 6.96
C PHE A 157 -0.95 15.54 7.87
N THR A 158 0.01 15.10 8.66
CA THR A 158 -0.31 14.38 9.89
C THR A 158 -1.05 15.31 10.85
N GLU A 159 -1.92 14.75 11.69
CA GLU A 159 -2.52 15.43 12.84
C GLU A 159 -1.49 15.93 13.87
N SER A 160 -0.18 15.75 13.65
CA SER A 160 0.89 16.38 14.44
C SER A 160 1.42 17.67 13.79
N GLU A 161 1.30 17.86 12.46
CA GLU A 161 2.02 18.93 11.73
C GLU A 161 1.22 20.19 11.38
N ALA A 162 -0.12 20.18 11.48
CA ALA A 162 -1.02 21.35 11.27
C ALA A 162 -0.54 22.59 12.04
N ASN A 163 -0.11 23.61 11.30
CA ASN A 163 0.30 24.91 11.83
C ASN A 163 -0.41 26.06 11.09
N LEU A 164 -0.51 27.21 11.75
CA LEU A 164 -1.28 28.37 11.29
C LEU A 164 -0.88 28.85 9.89
N ALA A 165 0.43 28.93 9.62
CA ALA A 165 0.96 29.39 8.34
C ALA A 165 0.48 28.50 7.18
N ARG A 166 0.40 27.19 7.41
CA ARG A 166 -0.07 26.26 6.39
C ARG A 166 -1.57 26.29 6.20
N VAL A 167 -2.37 26.35 7.26
CA VAL A 167 -3.83 26.47 7.14
C VAL A 167 -4.19 27.73 6.36
N LYS A 168 -3.54 28.86 6.66
CA LYS A 168 -3.71 30.11 5.89
C LYS A 168 -3.29 29.96 4.42
N SER A 169 -2.24 29.19 4.13
CA SER A 169 -1.82 28.90 2.75
C SER A 169 -2.83 28.03 1.99
N LEU A 170 -3.35 26.98 2.65
CA LEU A 170 -4.38 26.09 2.09
C LEU A 170 -5.67 26.85 1.80
N GLN A 171 -6.16 27.65 2.76
CA GLN A 171 -7.35 28.50 2.58
C GLN A 171 -7.27 29.36 1.30
N ARG A 172 -6.08 29.89 0.98
CA ARG A 172 -5.88 30.69 -0.24
C ARG A 172 -5.96 29.86 -1.52
N LYS A 173 -5.56 28.59 -1.47
CA LYS A 173 -5.52 27.68 -2.63
C LYS A 173 -6.81 26.89 -2.84
N LEU A 174 -7.74 26.90 -1.89
CA LEU A 174 -9.02 26.21 -2.06
C LEU A 174 -9.84 26.86 -3.18
N ASN A 175 -10.28 26.03 -4.13
CA ASN A 175 -11.12 26.43 -5.26
C ASN A 175 -12.55 26.81 -4.83
N HIS A 176 -12.99 26.31 -3.67
CA HIS A 176 -14.31 26.59 -3.11
C HIS A 176 -14.17 27.23 -1.74
N ARG A 177 -14.88 28.34 -1.51
CA ARG A 177 -14.90 29.06 -0.25
C ARG A 177 -16.35 29.36 0.12
N ASP A 178 -16.75 28.93 1.30
CA ASP A 178 -18.00 29.35 1.94
C ASP A 178 -17.67 30.32 3.08
N ARG A 179 -18.53 31.33 3.27
CA ARG A 179 -18.40 32.34 4.33
C ARG A 179 -19.77 32.66 4.89
N LYS A 180 -19.95 32.41 6.19
CA LYS A 180 -21.14 32.80 6.95
C LYS A 180 -20.76 33.82 8.02
N ILE A 181 -21.60 34.83 8.20
CA ILE A 181 -21.41 35.90 9.18
C ILE A 181 -22.63 35.91 10.10
N PHE A 182 -22.39 35.86 11.41
CA PHE A 182 -23.44 35.89 12.43
C PHE A 182 -23.20 37.11 13.34
N PRO A 183 -24.15 38.07 13.42
CA PRO A 183 -23.99 39.22 14.30
C PRO A 183 -24.13 38.81 15.77
N ILE A 184 -23.23 39.31 16.61
CA ILE A 184 -23.31 39.12 18.07
C ILE A 184 -24.12 40.28 18.65
N VAL A 185 -25.30 39.97 19.17
CA VAL A 185 -26.24 40.97 19.73
C VAL A 185 -25.75 41.53 21.07
N ASN A 186 -25.07 40.72 21.88
CA ASN A 186 -24.50 41.14 23.16
C ASN A 186 -22.97 40.93 23.15
N PRO A 187 -22.18 42.00 22.91
CA PRO A 187 -20.73 41.93 22.85
C PRO A 187 -20.06 41.48 24.16
N GLU A 188 -20.68 41.72 25.32
CA GLU A 188 -20.14 41.31 26.61
C GLU A 188 -20.14 39.79 26.78
N LYS A 189 -21.01 39.09 26.04
CA LYS A 189 -21.06 37.63 26.00
C LYS A 189 -20.09 37.02 24.98
N ALA A 190 -19.32 37.82 24.24
CA ALA A 190 -18.37 37.33 23.24
C ALA A 190 -17.40 36.26 23.78
N PRO A 191 -16.84 36.36 25.01
CA PRO A 191 -15.96 35.32 25.56
C PRO A 191 -16.68 33.99 25.79
N LEU A 192 -17.94 34.05 26.27
CA LEU A 192 -18.79 32.89 26.51
C LEU A 192 -19.23 32.24 25.19
N ILE A 193 -19.58 33.04 24.19
CA ILE A 193 -19.93 32.56 22.85
C ILE A 193 -18.73 31.85 22.24
N TYR A 194 -17.55 32.47 22.31
CA TYR A 194 -16.31 31.92 21.79
C TYR A 194 -15.98 30.57 22.42
N SER A 195 -15.96 30.47 23.76
CA SER A 195 -15.68 29.21 24.46
C SER A 195 -16.74 28.13 24.18
N SER A 196 -18.01 28.51 24.07
CA SER A 196 -19.11 27.59 23.70
C SER A 196 -18.88 27.02 22.30
N VAL A 197 -18.55 27.85 21.31
CA VAL A 197 -18.26 27.43 19.95
C VAL A 197 -17.06 26.49 19.90
N LEU A 198 -15.95 26.84 20.58
CA LEU A 198 -14.79 25.96 20.69
C LEU A 198 -15.15 24.59 21.31
N SER A 199 -15.99 24.59 22.35
CA SER A 199 -16.42 23.36 23.02
C SER A 199 -17.28 22.45 22.14
N VAL A 200 -18.08 23.03 21.24
CA VAL A 200 -18.89 22.28 20.27
C VAL A 200 -17.97 21.66 19.22
N PHE A 201 -17.06 22.43 18.63
CA PHE A 201 -16.12 21.92 17.63
C PHE A 201 -15.19 20.85 18.19
N GLY A 202 -14.75 20.98 19.45
CA GLY A 202 -13.90 19.98 20.13
C GLY A 202 -14.57 18.62 20.38
N LYS A 203 -15.89 18.48 20.13
CA LYS A 203 -16.60 17.18 20.20
C LYS A 203 -16.55 16.40 18.89
N TYR A 204 -16.09 17.01 17.81
CA TYR A 204 -15.95 16.39 16.50
C TYR A 204 -14.47 16.09 16.21
N ASP A 205 -14.24 15.29 15.18
CA ASP A 205 -12.89 14.99 14.67
C ASP A 205 -12.32 16.17 13.87
N ILE A 206 -12.09 17.28 14.58
CA ILE A 206 -11.64 18.57 14.05
C ILE A 206 -10.46 19.04 14.90
N ARG A 207 -9.32 19.32 14.25
CA ARG A 207 -8.12 19.80 14.94
C ARG A 207 -8.15 21.32 15.08
N LEU A 208 -8.04 21.81 16.31
CA LEU A 208 -7.74 23.21 16.58
C LEU A 208 -6.24 23.48 16.35
N VAL A 209 -5.92 24.39 15.43
CA VAL A 209 -4.54 24.70 15.01
C VAL A 209 -4.02 25.98 15.66
N PHE A 210 -4.91 26.94 15.90
CA PHE A 210 -4.57 28.20 16.53
C PHE A 210 -5.80 28.76 17.24
N LYS A 211 -5.59 29.39 18.39
CA LYS A 211 -6.59 30.23 19.03
C LYS A 211 -5.91 31.47 19.63
N GLU A 212 -6.57 32.59 19.48
CA GLU A 212 -6.22 33.86 20.10
C GLU A 212 -7.47 34.50 20.69
N PHE A 213 -7.30 35.14 21.85
CA PHE A 213 -8.36 35.86 22.53
C PHE A 213 -7.75 37.07 23.23
N SER A 214 -8.23 38.27 22.87
CA SER A 214 -7.90 39.53 23.52
C SER A 214 -9.19 40.17 24.04
N GLU A 215 -9.34 40.20 25.36
CA GLU A 215 -10.49 40.83 26.03
C GLU A 215 -10.48 42.36 25.86
N LYS A 216 -9.28 42.94 25.90
CA LYS A 216 -9.06 44.39 25.72
C LYS A 216 -9.48 44.86 24.33
N ASP A 217 -9.11 44.10 23.30
CA ASP A 217 -9.39 44.45 21.90
C ASP A 217 -10.73 43.87 21.40
N LYS A 218 -11.47 43.17 22.29
CA LYS A 218 -12.70 42.42 21.97
C LYS A 218 -12.53 41.53 20.74
N PHE A 219 -11.37 40.91 20.63
CA PHE A 219 -10.95 40.12 19.47
C PHE A 219 -10.79 38.67 19.84
N CYS A 220 -11.30 37.78 19.00
CA CYS A 220 -11.07 36.36 19.10
C CYS A 220 -10.92 35.74 17.72
N GLU A 221 -9.96 34.83 17.59
CA GLU A 221 -9.69 34.14 16.34
C GLU A 221 -9.35 32.68 16.65
N ALA A 222 -9.97 31.76 15.91
CA ALA A 222 -9.63 30.34 15.99
C ALA A 222 -9.52 29.78 14.58
N TRP A 223 -8.48 28.97 14.35
CA TRP A 223 -8.28 28.25 13.10
C TRP A 223 -8.37 26.76 13.34
N PHE A 224 -9.14 26.10 12.50
CA PHE A 224 -9.36 24.67 12.54
C PHE A 224 -8.93 24.02 11.24
N TYR A 225 -8.60 22.74 11.34
CA TYR A 225 -8.31 21.88 10.21
C TYR A 225 -9.11 20.59 10.36
N MET A 226 -9.77 20.18 9.28
CA MET A 226 -10.45 18.90 9.19
C MET A 226 -10.43 18.41 7.75
N VAL A 227 -10.52 17.10 7.57
CA VAL A 227 -10.68 16.47 6.26
C VAL A 227 -12.09 15.90 6.17
N LEU A 228 -12.89 16.44 5.26
CA LEU A 228 -14.21 15.89 4.97
C LEU A 228 -14.06 14.74 3.98
N TRP A 229 -14.57 13.57 4.33
CA TRP A 229 -14.71 12.46 3.39
C TRP A 229 -15.83 12.79 2.39
N GLY A 230 -15.46 13.34 1.24
CA GLY A 230 -16.36 13.57 0.11
C GLY A 230 -16.32 12.37 -0.83
N ASN A 231 -17.49 11.78 -1.09
CA ASN A 231 -17.68 10.79 -2.14
C ASN A 231 -17.04 11.26 -3.46
N LYS A 232 -16.26 10.37 -4.09
CA LYS A 232 -16.00 10.45 -5.53
C LYS A 232 -17.35 10.57 -6.23
N SER A 233 -17.63 11.73 -6.79
CA SER A 233 -18.71 11.90 -7.76
C SER A 233 -18.15 12.66 -8.95
N GLU A 234 -18.01 11.90 -10.03
CA GLU A 234 -18.31 12.25 -11.43
C GLU A 234 -17.91 13.62 -11.95
N LYS A 235 -17.01 13.61 -12.94
CA LYS A 235 -17.26 13.97 -14.34
C LYS A 235 -15.98 13.66 -15.14
N GLU A 236 -16.05 12.69 -16.05
CA GLU A 236 -16.26 12.92 -17.50
C GLU A 236 -15.15 13.78 -18.12
#